data_AF-A0A963GZ01-F1
#
_entry.id   AF-A0A963GZ01-F1
#
_cell.length_a   1.000
_cell.length_b   1.000
_cell.length_c   1.000
_cell.angle_alpha   90.00
_cell.angle_beta   90.00
_cell.angle_gamma   90.00
#
_symmetry.space_group_name_H-M   'P 1'
#
loop_
_entity.id
_entity.type
_entity.pdbx_description
1 polymer ?
#
loop_
_entity_poly.entity_id
_entity_poly.type
_entity_poly.pdbx_seq_one_letter_code
_entity_poly.pdbx_strand_id
1 'polypeptide(L)'
;MDKNKKPFFPKDKPKSWVIGITSGLIGILVAGPMMFLGIYIGVGLIKMSGTILFVLCWTVFAVTWVVFVFGFLTGKYRGLKEKEWSEQV
;
A
#
# COMPACT_ATOMS: atom_id res chain seq x y z
N MET A 1 -5.89 11.27 24.41
CA MET A 1 -6.11 10.71 23.06
C MET A 1 -7.41 11.31 22.54
N ASP A 2 -7.31 12.32 21.68
CA ASP A 2 -8.49 12.92 21.06
C ASP A 2 -9.21 11.88 20.21
N LYS A 3 -10.39 11.46 20.67
CA LYS A 3 -11.25 10.47 20.00
C LYS A 3 -11.85 10.97 18.68
N ASN A 4 -11.52 12.20 18.26
CA ASN A 4 -12.07 12.87 17.08
C ASN A 4 -11.04 13.22 15.99
N LYS A 5 -9.78 12.74 16.07
CA LYS A 5 -8.86 12.89 14.93
C LYS A 5 -9.36 12.00 13.78
N LYS A 6 -9.94 12.63 12.76
CA LYS A 6 -10.27 11.94 11.50
C LYS A 6 -9.01 11.25 10.98
N PRO A 7 -9.11 10.01 10.48
CA PRO A 7 -7.95 9.30 9.94
C PRO A 7 -7.29 10.15 8.84
N PHE A 8 -5.96 10.30 8.94
CA PHE A 8 -5.17 11.04 7.95
C PHE A 8 -5.23 10.31 6.62
N PHE A 9 -5.99 10.87 5.68
CA PHE A 9 -6.04 10.43 4.29
C PHE A 9 -5.59 11.60 3.42
N PRO A 10 -4.41 11.54 2.79
CA PRO A 10 -3.91 12.64 1.97
C PRO A 10 -4.86 12.81 0.78
N LYS A 11 -5.67 13.88 0.81
CA LYS A 11 -6.59 14.24 -0.28
C LYS A 11 -5.85 14.75 -1.51
N ASP A 12 -4.61 15.21 -1.31
CA ASP A 12 -3.77 15.82 -2.33
C ASP A 12 -2.97 14.78 -3.14
N LYS A 13 -3.08 13.48 -2.81
CA LYS A 13 -2.46 12.38 -3.55
C LYS A 13 -3.53 11.47 -4.17
N PRO A 14 -3.25 10.87 -5.34
CA PRO A 14 -4.16 9.89 -5.93
C PRO A 14 -4.41 8.71 -4.99
N LYS A 15 -5.68 8.33 -4.80
CA LYS A 15 -6.03 7.16 -3.96
C LYS A 15 -5.34 5.88 -4.45
N SER A 16 -5.24 5.68 -5.75
CA SER A 16 -4.53 4.55 -6.36
C SER A 16 -3.06 4.48 -5.94
N TRP A 17 -2.40 5.64 -5.82
CA TRP A 17 -1.02 5.71 -5.33
C TRP A 17 -0.93 5.32 -3.86
N VAL A 18 -1.81 5.88 -3.01
CA VAL A 18 -1.82 5.57 -1.56
C VAL A 18 -2.08 4.09 -1.32
N ILE A 19 -3.08 3.52 -1.99
CA ILE A 19 -3.44 2.10 -1.86
C ILE A 19 -2.30 1.21 -2.39
N GLY A 20 -1.70 1.58 -3.53
CA GLY A 20 -0.55 0.88 -4.07
C GLY A 20 0.60 0.84 -3.06
N ILE A 21 1.10 1.99 -2.63
CA ILE A 21 2.23 2.07 -1.69
C ILE A 21 1.93 1.34 -0.38
N THR A 22 0.75 1.53 0.22
CA THR A 22 0.39 0.85 1.47
C THR A 22 0.32 -0.66 1.30
N SER A 23 -0.27 -1.16 0.21
CA SER A 23 -0.30 -2.60 -0.10
C SER A 23 1.11 -3.17 -0.32
N GLY A 24 1.96 -2.45 -1.06
CA GLY A 24 3.36 -2.86 -1.29
C GLY A 24 4.16 -2.91 0.01
N LEU A 25 4.00 -1.91 0.88
CA LEU A 25 4.64 -1.87 2.20
C LEU A 25 4.16 -3.01 3.10
N ILE A 26 2.86 -3.31 3.14
CA ILE A 26 2.34 -4.46 3.90
C ILE A 26 2.92 -5.77 3.34
N GLY A 27 2.99 -5.90 2.02
CA GLY A 27 3.62 -7.04 1.36
C GLY A 27 5.07 -7.24 1.81
N ILE A 28 5.87 -6.18 1.81
CA ILE A 28 7.30 -6.24 2.16
C ILE A 28 7.53 -6.38 3.67
N LEU A 29 6.82 -5.61 4.50
CA LEU A 29 7.11 -5.49 5.93
C LEU A 29 6.38 -6.53 6.79
N VAL A 30 5.27 -7.06 6.31
CA VAL A 30 4.45 -8.03 7.06
C VAL A 30 4.49 -9.38 6.39
N ALA A 31 4.02 -9.47 5.15
CA ALA A 31 3.84 -10.76 4.48
C ALA A 31 5.18 -11.43 4.14
N GLY A 32 6.17 -10.66 3.71
CA GLY A 32 7.54 -11.14 3.44
C GLY A 32 8.18 -11.79 4.67
N PRO A 33 8.37 -11.07 5.79
CA PRO A 33 8.90 -11.61 7.03
C PRO A 33 8.10 -12.80 7.55
N MET A 34 6.77 -12.77 7.47
CA MET A 34 5.92 -13.89 7.88
C MET A 34 6.20 -15.14 7.05
N MET A 35 6.34 -15.00 5.73
CA MET A 35 6.72 -16.10 4.84
C MET A 35 8.12 -16.64 5.16
N PHE A 36 9.11 -15.77 5.33
CA PHE A 36 10.48 -16.15 5.69
C PHE A 36 10.53 -16.86 7.05
N LEU A 37 9.80 -16.36 8.04
CA LEU A 37 9.69 -16.97 9.35
C LEU A 37 9.05 -18.36 9.28
N GLY A 38 7.99 -18.52 8.48
CA GLY A 38 7.37 -19.82 8.23
C GLY A 38 8.32 -20.83 7.60
N ILE A 39 9.20 -20.38 6.70
CA ILE A 39 10.25 -21.22 6.11
C ILE A 39 11.30 -21.57 7.16
N TYR A 40 11.76 -20.60 7.95
CA TYR A 40 12.81 -20.78 8.95
C TYR A 40 12.41 -21.76 10.07
N ILE A 41 11.18 -21.68 10.56
CA ILE A 41 10.67 -22.56 11.62
C ILE A 41 10.13 -23.89 11.05
N GLY A 42 9.97 -24.00 9.73
CA GLY A 42 9.45 -25.21 9.07
C GLY A 42 7.93 -25.41 9.25
N VAL A 43 7.20 -24.38 9.68
CA VAL A 43 5.74 -24.45 9.88
C VAL A 43 5.02 -24.11 8.57
N GLY A 44 4.53 -25.16 7.89
CA GLY A 44 3.88 -25.04 6.58
C GLY A 44 2.69 -24.06 6.54
N LEU A 45 1.90 -23.99 7.61
CA LEU A 45 0.75 -23.08 7.70
C LEU A 45 1.17 -21.59 7.70
N ILE A 46 2.24 -21.24 8.44
CA ILE A 46 2.75 -19.87 8.50
C ILE A 46 3.35 -19.48 7.16
N LYS A 47 4.12 -20.39 6.54
CA LYS A 47 4.64 -20.19 5.18
C LYS A 47 3.50 -19.93 4.20
N MET A 48 2.48 -20.79 4.18
CA MET A 48 1.38 -20.70 3.22
C MET A 48 0.58 -19.41 3.39
N SER A 49 0.20 -19.05 4.62
CA SER A 49 -0.51 -17.80 4.90
C SER A 49 0.33 -16.56 4.55
N GLY A 50 1.63 -16.56 4.87
CA GLY A 50 2.55 -15.51 4.45
C GLY A 50 2.65 -15.38 2.92
N THR A 51 2.78 -16.49 2.19
CA THR A 51 2.81 -16.49 0.73
C THR A 51 1.50 -15.99 0.12
N ILE A 52 0.34 -16.45 0.60
CA ILE A 52 -0.97 -15.99 0.11
C ILE A 52 -1.12 -14.48 0.33
N LEU A 53 -0.83 -14.01 1.55
CA LEU A 53 -0.90 -12.58 1.87
C LEU A 53 0.04 -11.75 1.01
N PHE A 54 1.26 -12.24 0.76
CA PHE A 54 2.25 -11.59 -0.10
C PHE A 54 1.73 -11.46 -1.54
N VAL A 55 1.22 -12.55 -2.12
CA VAL A 55 0.66 -12.55 -3.48
C VAL A 55 -0.52 -11.59 -3.60
N LEU A 56 -1.43 -11.58 -2.61
CA LEU A 56 -2.55 -10.65 -2.58
C LEU A 56 -2.08 -9.19 -2.53
N CYS A 57 -1.11 -8.87 -1.67
CA CYS A 57 -0.54 -7.53 -1.56
C CYS A 57 0.09 -7.06 -2.88
N TRP A 58 0.83 -7.93 -3.56
CA TRP A 58 1.45 -7.63 -4.85
C TRP A 58 0.44 -7.52 -5.99
N THR A 59 -0.65 -8.30 -5.95
CA THR A 59 -1.74 -8.20 -6.93
C THR A 59 -2.45 -6.85 -6.81
N VAL A 60 -2.81 -6.45 -5.59
CA VAL A 60 -3.42 -5.14 -5.32
C VAL A 60 -2.46 -4.00 -5.70
N PHE A 61 -1.18 -4.13 -5.36
CA PHE A 61 -0.14 -3.19 -5.79
C PHE A 61 -0.11 -3.05 -7.32
N ALA A 62 -0.01 -4.16 -8.05
CA ALA A 62 0.08 -4.13 -9.51
C ALA A 62 -1.16 -3.48 -10.17
N VAL A 63 -2.37 -3.86 -9.75
CA VAL A 63 -3.61 -3.31 -10.29
C VAL A 63 -3.71 -1.80 -10.01
N THR A 64 -3.46 -1.38 -8.78
CA THR A 64 -3.54 0.04 -8.41
C THR A 64 -2.43 0.87 -9.04
N TRP A 65 -1.26 0.28 -9.28
CA TRP A 65 -0.17 0.91 -10.00
C TRP A 65 -0.52 1.14 -11.47
N VAL A 66 -1.14 0.17 -12.15
CA VAL A 66 -1.64 0.35 -13.52
C VAL A 66 -2.66 1.49 -13.58
N VAL A 67 -3.61 1.54 -12.63
CA VAL A 67 -4.59 2.63 -12.55
C VAL A 67 -3.92 3.98 -12.31
N PHE A 68 -2.90 4.03 -11.46
CA PHE A 68 -2.12 5.24 -11.20
C PHE A 68 -1.36 5.70 -12.45
N VAL A 69 -0.63 4.81 -13.12
CA VAL A 69 0.13 5.13 -14.35
C VAL A 69 -0.82 5.61 -15.44
N PHE A 70 -1.96 4.93 -15.64
CA PHE A 70 -2.96 5.38 -16.62
C PHE A 70 -3.55 6.77 -16.28
N GLY A 71 -3.86 7.02 -15.01
CA GLY A 71 -4.31 8.34 -14.55
C GLY A 71 -3.25 9.43 -14.74
N PHE A 72 -1.98 9.08 -14.58
CA PHE A 72 -0.87 9.99 -14.82
C PHE A 72 -0.73 10.32 -16.32
N LEU A 73 -0.74 9.30 -17.19
CA LEU A 73 -0.62 9.46 -18.65
C LEU A 73 -1.79 10.24 -19.26
N THR A 74 -3.01 10.02 -18.78
CA THR A 74 -4.21 10.75 -19.21
C THR A 74 -4.27 12.19 -18.67
N GLY A 75 -3.32 12.59 -17.82
CA GLY A 75 -3.27 13.92 -17.23
C GLY A 75 -4.33 14.16 -16.14
N LYS A 76 -5.03 13.12 -15.67
CA LYS A 76 -6.03 13.21 -14.58
C LYS A 76 -5.48 13.87 -13.32
N TYR A 77 -4.18 13.77 -13.09
CA TYR A 77 -3.50 14.30 -11.91
C TYR A 77 -2.80 15.65 -12.12
N ARG A 78 -2.88 16.28 -13.31
CA ARG A 78 -2.20 17.55 -13.60
C ARG A 78 -2.66 18.73 -12.74
N GLY A 79 -3.87 18.68 -12.18
CA GLY A 79 -4.42 19.73 -11.33
C GLY A 79 -4.18 19.56 -9.83
N LEU A 80 -3.44 18.52 -9.41
CA LEU A 80 -3.12 18.32 -7.99
C LEU A 80 -2.05 19.31 -7.57
N LYS A 81 -2.42 20.24 -6.68
CA LYS A 81 -1.45 21.15 -6.06
C LYS A 81 -0.60 20.38 -5.06
N GLU A 82 0.71 20.48 -5.17
CA GLU A 82 1.60 20.06 -4.10
C GLU A 82 1.42 21.01 -2.91
N LYS A 83 1.26 20.42 -1.73
CA LYS A 83 1.26 21.12 -0.45
C LYS A 83 2.40 20.59 0.40
N GLU A 84 2.95 21.45 1.25
CA GLU A 84 3.94 21.03 2.23
C GLU A 84 3.31 20.07 3.25
N TRP A 85 4.14 19.20 3.82
CA TRP A 85 3.69 18.18 4.78
C TRP A 85 2.99 18.80 6.01
N SER A 86 3.46 19.96 6.46
CA SER A 86 2.86 20.76 7.53
C SER A 86 1.39 21.14 7.27
N GLU A 87 1.00 21.28 6.00
CA GLU A 87 -0.37 21.64 5.60
C GLU A 87 -1.27 20.42 5.39
N GLN A 88 -0.70 19.21 5.40
CA GLN A 88 -1.41 17.96 5.14
C GLN A 88 -1.94 17.31 6.43
N VAL A 89 -1.30 17.56 7.58
CA VAL A 89 -1.49 16.85 8.86
C VAL A 89 -2.41 17.60 9.83
#